data_AF-A0A7L0JK13-F1
#
_entry.id   AF-A0A7L0JK13-F1
#
_cell.length_a   1.000
_cell.length_b   1.000
_cell.length_c   1.000
_cell.angle_alpha   90.00
_cell.angle_beta   90.00
_cell.angle_gamma   90.00
#
_symmetry.space_group_name_H-M   'P 1'
#
loop_
_entity.id
_entity.type
_entity.pdbx_description
1 polymer ?
#
loop_
_entity_poly.entity_id
_entity_poly.type
_entity_poly.pdbx_seq_one_letter_code
_entity_poly.pdbx_strand_id
1 'polypeptide(L)'
;GVAVESVQRKNSLSMAMGKIWALRLDWDRQYTALTMPPAPLTLGEEPRRIRVHLDYEAGQVTFYNAENMMQILQFKVSFTEKVFPYFWLWSPGSYIKLCA
;
A
#
# COMPACT_ATOMS: atom_id res chain seq x y z
N GLY A 1 -1.61 -3.25 -0.49
CA GLY A 1 -0.72 -2.58 -1.47
C GLY A 1 -0.31 -3.58 -2.53
N VAL A 2 0.81 -3.34 -3.20
CA VAL A 2 1.37 -4.28 -4.17
C VAL A 2 2.88 -4.45 -3.94
N ALA A 3 3.41 -5.58 -4.37
CA ALA A 3 4.84 -5.87 -4.37
C ALA A 3 5.23 -6.61 -5.64
N VAL A 4 6.47 -6.43 -6.10
CA VAL A 4 7.00 -7.18 -7.24
C VAL A 4 7.50 -8.56 -6.82
N GLU A 5 7.53 -9.50 -7.78
CA GLU A 5 7.90 -10.91 -7.57
C GLU A 5 9.24 -11.09 -6.83
N SER A 6 10.24 -10.30 -7.21
CA SER A 6 11.59 -10.33 -6.66
C SER A 6 11.77 -9.69 -5.27
N VAL A 7 10.67 -9.29 -4.60
CA VAL A 7 10.72 -8.76 -3.22
C VAL A 7 11.25 -9.82 -2.25
N GLN A 8 12.19 -9.43 -1.39
CA GLN A 8 12.73 -10.30 -0.36
C GLN A 8 11.72 -10.48 0.77
N ARG A 9 11.29 -11.73 1.02
CA ARG A 9 10.21 -12.04 1.98
C ARG A 9 10.68 -12.35 3.41
N LYS A 10 11.95 -12.73 3.57
CA LYS A 10 12.54 -13.18 4.85
C LYS A 10 13.46 -12.14 5.51
N ASN A 11 13.72 -11.02 4.83
CA ASN A 11 14.67 -10.01 5.29
C ASN A 11 13.94 -8.81 5.91
N SER A 12 14.68 -7.89 6.50
CA SER A 12 14.13 -6.66 7.07
C SER A 12 13.35 -5.87 6.02
N LEU A 13 12.31 -5.13 6.47
CA LEU A 13 11.52 -4.23 5.62
C LEU A 13 12.42 -3.31 4.79
N SER A 14 13.52 -2.80 5.35
CA SER A 14 14.51 -1.97 4.65
C SER A 14 15.07 -2.58 3.37
N MET A 15 15.27 -3.91 3.33
CA MET A 15 15.74 -4.62 2.12
C MET A 15 14.61 -4.91 1.11
N ALA A 16 13.35 -4.86 1.56
CA ALA A 16 12.17 -4.98 0.70
C ALA A 16 11.69 -3.61 0.18
N MET A 17 12.19 -2.50 0.74
CA MET A 17 11.87 -1.15 0.28
C MET A 17 12.29 -0.95 -1.18
N GLY A 18 11.48 -0.23 -1.94
CA GLY A 18 11.64 -0.06 -3.40
C GLY A 18 11.05 -1.19 -4.23
N LYS A 19 10.56 -2.25 -3.60
CA LYS A 19 9.84 -3.37 -4.24
C LYS A 19 8.42 -3.57 -3.69
N ILE A 20 7.99 -2.69 -2.79
CA ILE A 20 6.67 -2.68 -2.17
C ILE A 20 6.11 -1.25 -2.29
N TRP A 21 4.87 -1.15 -2.73
CA TRP A 21 4.10 0.09 -2.76
C TRP A 21 2.82 -0.11 -1.95
N ALA A 22 2.79 0.49 -0.77
CA ALA A 22 1.75 0.25 0.22
C ALA A 22 1.39 1.52 0.97
N LEU A 23 0.14 1.55 1.43
CA LEU A 23 -0.36 2.45 2.45
C LEU A 23 -0.38 1.68 3.78
N ARG A 24 0.25 2.24 4.81
CA ARG A 24 0.33 1.65 6.15
C ARG A 24 -0.54 2.46 7.11
N LEU A 25 -1.23 1.78 8.01
CA LEU A 25 -1.86 2.39 9.17
C LEU A 25 -0.96 2.14 10.39
N ASP A 26 -0.47 3.22 11.00
CA ASP A 26 0.40 3.18 12.17
C ASP A 26 -0.42 3.02 13.46
N TRP A 27 0.25 2.72 14.57
CA TRP A 27 -0.37 2.43 15.87
C TRP A 27 -1.16 3.62 16.45
N ASP A 28 -0.75 4.83 16.12
CA ASP A 28 -1.39 6.11 16.44
C ASP A 28 -2.53 6.46 15.46
N ARG A 29 -2.91 5.50 14.60
CA ARG A 29 -3.90 5.65 13.51
C ARG A 29 -3.49 6.66 12.44
N GLN A 30 -2.20 7.00 12.35
CA GLN A 30 -1.65 7.79 11.27
C GLN A 30 -1.52 6.93 10.01
N TYR A 31 -2.01 7.43 8.89
CA TYR A 31 -1.75 6.82 7.59
C TYR A 31 -0.39 7.26 7.06
N THR A 32 0.41 6.31 6.60
CA THR A 32 1.78 6.56 6.11
C THR A 32 1.98 5.87 4.77
N ALA A 33 2.44 6.63 3.76
CA ALA A 33 2.91 6.08 2.51
C ALA A 33 4.25 5.36 2.73
N LEU A 34 4.35 4.11 2.26
CA LEU A 34 5.57 3.33 2.35
C LEU A 34 6.58 3.76 1.26
N THR A 35 7.10 4.97 1.39
CA THR A 35 8.19 5.56 0.59
C THR A 35 9.52 5.50 1.35
N MET A 36 10.62 5.92 0.71
CA MET A 36 11.89 6.18 1.39
C MET A 36 12.25 7.67 1.25
N PRO A 37 12.21 8.46 2.33
CA PRO A 37 11.72 8.10 3.68
C PRO A 37 10.20 7.87 3.70
N PRO A 38 9.64 7.18 4.72
CA PRO A 38 8.18 7.08 4.91
C PRO A 38 7.54 8.47 5.01
N ALA A 39 6.39 8.66 4.36
CA ALA A 39 5.71 9.95 4.31
C ALA A 39 4.32 9.86 4.98
N PRO A 40 4.11 10.53 6.13
CA PRO A 40 2.79 10.63 6.75
C PRO A 40 1.79 11.34 5.84
N LEU A 41 0.52 10.93 5.91
CA LEU A 41 -0.58 11.48 5.12
C LEU A 41 -1.68 12.03 6.02
N THR A 42 -2.03 13.30 5.85
CA THR A 42 -3.20 13.88 6.51
C THR A 42 -4.43 13.58 5.67
N LEU A 43 -5.36 12.78 6.21
CA LEU A 43 -6.65 12.50 5.58
C LEU A 43 -7.73 13.32 6.27
N GLY A 44 -8.62 13.95 5.47
CA GLY A 44 -9.76 14.69 6.02
C GLY A 44 -10.84 13.79 6.63
N GLU A 45 -10.87 12.53 6.21
CA GLU A 45 -11.78 11.49 6.71
C GLU A 45 -11.05 10.15 6.76
N GLU A 46 -11.30 9.35 7.79
CA GLU A 46 -10.75 8.01 7.89
C GLU A 46 -11.51 7.03 6.98
N PRO A 47 -10.85 6.38 6.01
CA PRO A 47 -11.51 5.45 5.11
C PRO A 47 -11.87 4.15 5.84
N ARG A 48 -13.14 3.72 5.74
CA ARG A 48 -13.58 2.39 6.22
C ARG A 48 -13.14 1.26 5.31
N ARG A 49 -12.95 1.56 4.02
CA ARG A 49 -12.52 0.62 2.99
C ARG A 49 -11.59 1.32 2.03
N ILE A 50 -10.49 0.66 1.69
CA ILE A 50 -9.49 1.17 0.77
C ILE A 50 -9.56 0.33 -0.50
N ARG A 51 -9.70 1.00 -1.65
CA ARG A 51 -9.51 0.39 -2.97
C ARG A 51 -8.04 0.55 -3.37
N VAL A 52 -7.44 -0.54 -3.82
CA VAL A 52 -6.10 -0.53 -4.43
C VAL A 52 -6.28 -0.75 -5.92
N HIS A 53 -5.86 0.20 -6.73
CA HIS A 53 -5.90 0.14 -8.19
C HIS A 53 -4.49 0.06 -8.75
N LEU A 54 -4.24 -0.95 -9.58
CA LEU A 54 -2.99 -1.12 -10.32
C LEU A 54 -3.26 -0.86 -11.79
N ASP A 55 -2.60 0.15 -12.34
CA ASP A 55 -2.44 0.34 -13.77
C ASP A 55 -1.01 -0.06 -14.13
N TYR A 56 -0.85 -1.28 -14.64
CA TYR A 56 0.47 -1.85 -14.89
C TYR A 56 1.19 -1.13 -16.04
N GLU A 57 0.48 -0.87 -17.14
CA GLU A 57 1.03 -0.23 -18.34
C GLU A 57 1.35 1.25 -18.11
N ALA A 58 0.48 1.98 -17.38
CA ALA A 58 0.77 3.37 -17.02
C ALA A 58 1.75 3.50 -15.85
N GLY A 59 2.11 2.38 -15.20
CA GLY A 59 3.04 2.36 -14.09
C GLY A 59 2.50 3.07 -12.84
N GLN A 60 1.25 2.80 -12.46
CA GLN A 60 0.59 3.50 -11.36
C GLN A 60 -0.01 2.53 -10.35
N VAL A 61 0.18 2.85 -9.06
CA VAL A 61 -0.54 2.22 -7.95
C VAL A 61 -1.27 3.31 -7.21
N THR A 62 -2.60 3.28 -7.23
CA THR A 62 -3.42 4.31 -6.61
C THR A 62 -4.31 3.72 -5.53
N PHE A 63 -4.31 4.38 -4.37
CA PHE A 63 -5.14 4.06 -3.22
C PHE A 63 -6.28 5.08 -3.16
N TYR A 64 -7.50 4.58 -3.00
CA TYR A 64 -8.71 5.41 -2.88
C TYR A 64 -9.46 5.05 -1.61
N ASN A 65 -10.15 6.03 -1.03
CA ASN A 65 -11.27 5.74 -0.15
C ASN A 65 -12.37 5.14 -1.04
N ALA A 66 -12.76 3.90 -0.77
CA ALA A 66 -13.68 3.17 -1.62
C ALA A 66 -15.14 3.66 -1.51
N GLU A 67 -15.48 4.45 -0.49
CA GLU A 67 -16.84 4.94 -0.25
C GLU A 67 -17.15 6.19 -1.08
N ASN A 68 -16.20 7.12 -1.18
CA ASN A 68 -16.36 8.39 -1.88
C ASN A 68 -15.44 8.53 -3.11
N MET A 69 -14.64 7.51 -3.40
CA MET A 69 -13.68 7.46 -4.52
C MET A 69 -12.61 8.56 -4.48
N MET A 70 -12.42 9.24 -3.35
CA MET A 70 -11.34 10.21 -3.18
C MET A 70 -9.99 9.51 -3.19
N GLN A 71 -9.06 10.05 -3.97
CA GLN A 71 -7.68 9.58 -4.01
C GLN A 71 -6.98 9.86 -2.67
N ILE A 72 -6.38 8.81 -2.10
CA ILE A 72 -5.57 8.88 -0.88
C ILE A 72 -4.09 9.07 -1.23
N LEU A 73 -3.59 8.24 -2.14
CA LEU A 73 -2.16 8.17 -2.46
C LEU A 73 -1.97 7.58 -3.86
N GLN A 74 -1.02 8.10 -4.62
CA GLN A 74 -0.59 7.52 -5.89
C GLN A 74 0.93 7.34 -5.91
N PHE A 75 1.37 6.14 -6.28
CA PHE A 75 2.75 5.86 -6.64
C PHE A 75 2.90 5.81 -8.15
N LYS A 76 4.02 6.35 -8.66
CA LYS A 76 4.48 6.15 -10.03
C LYS A 76 5.64 5.16 -10.01
N VAL A 77 5.55 4.11 -10.83
CA VAL A 77 6.40 2.93 -10.79
C VAL A 77 6.60 2.37 -12.19
N SER A 78 7.83 2.09 -12.59
CA SER A 78 8.11 1.34 -13.82
C SER A 78 8.21 -0.15 -13.52
N PHE A 79 7.10 -0.89 -13.64
CA PHE A 79 7.10 -2.33 -13.43
C PHE A 79 7.79 -3.06 -14.58
N THR A 80 8.65 -4.03 -14.24
CA THR A 80 9.38 -4.87 -15.22
C THR A 80 9.19 -6.36 -14.95
N GLU A 81 8.38 -6.70 -13.96
CA GLU A 81 8.15 -8.07 -13.50
C GLU A 81 6.74 -8.21 -12.91
N LYS A 82 6.35 -9.45 -12.59
CA LYS A 82 5.01 -9.72 -12.04
C LYS A 82 4.79 -8.96 -10.74
N VAL A 83 3.58 -8.44 -10.60
CA VAL A 83 3.12 -7.71 -9.42
C VAL A 83 2.07 -8.53 -8.69
N PHE A 84 2.20 -8.61 -7.37
CA PHE A 84 1.31 -9.36 -6.50
C PHE A 84 0.67 -8.43 -5.47
N PRO A 85 -0.57 -8.73 -5.02
CA PRO A 85 -1.14 -8.08 -3.85
C PRO A 85 -0.24 -8.23 -2.63
N TYR A 86 -0.03 -7.15 -1.90
CA TYR A 86 0.75 -7.11 -0.66
C TYR A 86 -0.14 -6.75 0.52
N PHE A 87 -0.13 -7.59 1.54
CA PHE A 87 -0.81 -7.39 2.81
C PHE A 87 0.18 -7.65 3.95
N TRP A 88 0.13 -6.82 4.99
CA TRP A 88 0.96 -6.96 6.17
C TRP A 88 0.15 -6.58 7.40
N LEU A 89 0.22 -7.42 8.42
CA LEU A 89 -0.48 -7.29 9.69
C LEU A 89 0.55 -7.35 10.81
N TRP A 90 0.46 -6.43 11.77
CA TRP A 90 1.43 -6.34 12.86
C TRP A 90 0.89 -6.87 14.18
N SER A 91 -0.38 -6.57 14.51
CA SER A 91 -0.95 -6.91 15.82
C SER A 91 -1.78 -8.21 15.79
N PRO A 92 -1.66 -9.06 16.82
CA PRO A 92 -2.55 -10.21 16.98
C PRO A 92 -4.02 -9.79 16.98
N GLY A 93 -4.87 -10.55 16.29
CA GLY A 93 -6.31 -10.28 16.18
C GLY A 93 -6.69 -9.22 15.12
N SER A 94 -5.73 -8.53 14.51
CA SER A 94 -6.00 -7.73 13.31
C SER A 94 -6.25 -8.64 12.10
N TYR A 95 -7.12 -8.19 11.19
CA TYR A 95 -7.41 -8.90 9.95
C TYR A 95 -7.65 -7.92 8.81
N ILE A 96 -7.40 -8.38 7.59
CA ILE A 96 -7.83 -7.72 6.35
C ILE A 96 -8.84 -8.64 5.69
N LYS A 97 -9.98 -8.07 5.29
CA LYS A 97 -11.01 -8.77 4.53
C LYS A 97 -11.02 -8.24 3.10
N LEU A 98 -10.86 -9.12 2.13
CA LEU A 98 -11.09 -8.79 0.73
C LEU A 98 -12.59 -8.62 0.50
N CYS A 99 -12.96 -7.56 -0.20
CA CYS A 99 -14.33 -7.39 -0.68
C CYS A 99 -14.52 -8.27 -1.92
N ALA A 100 -15.70 -8.90 -2.01
CA ALA A 100 -16.14 -9.60 -3.20
C ALA A 100 -16.69 -8.60 -4.24
#